data_AF-A0A0J6SKR3-F1
#
_entry.id   AF-A0A0J6SKR3-F1
#
_cell.length_a   1.000
_cell.length_b   1.000
_cell.length_c   1.000
_cell.angle_alpha   90.00
_cell.angle_beta   90.00
_cell.angle_gamma   90.00
#
_symmetry.space_group_name_H-M   'P 1'
#
loop_
_entity.id
_entity.type
_entity.pdbx_description
1 polymer ?
#
loop_
_entity_poly.entity_id
_entity_poly.type
_entity_poly.pdbx_seq_one_letter_code
_entity_poly.pdbx_strand_id
1 'polypeptide(L)'
;MLRALCAAAALLAPVAARADGDVLRIGMRETPVNDFFAQGGKVRTDGRMVHDVYLMRFKAPSQSTGRWDLYELVTTVPGDEAFRPLGDGGCPYVQN
;
A
#
# COMPACT_ATOMS: atom_id res chain seq x y z
N MET A 1 14.22 7.54 -34.91
CA MET A 1 12.78 7.30 -34.65
C MET A 1 12.47 5.87 -34.20
N LEU A 2 13.30 4.87 -34.50
CA LEU A 2 13.08 3.47 -34.07
C LEU A 2 13.38 3.17 -32.58
N ARG A 3 14.06 4.07 -31.85
CA ARG A 3 14.33 3.91 -30.41
C ARG A 3 13.13 4.26 -29.51
N ALA A 4 12.15 5.02 -30.02
CA ALA A 4 10.97 5.41 -29.25
C ALA A 4 9.93 4.27 -29.10
N LEU A 5 9.91 3.29 -30.02
CA LEU A 5 8.96 2.18 -29.97
C LEU A 5 9.27 1.13 -28.89
N CYS A 6 10.53 0.95 -28.47
CA CYS A 6 10.86 -0.01 -27.40
C CYS A 6 10.35 0.42 -26.02
N ALA A 7 10.20 1.73 -25.76
CA ALA A 7 9.67 2.22 -24.49
C ALA A 7 8.16 1.94 -24.33
N ALA A 8 7.41 1.95 -25.44
CA ALA A 8 5.97 1.69 -25.43
C ALA A 8 5.61 0.23 -25.11
N ALA A 9 6.50 -0.72 -25.40
CA ALA A 9 6.28 -2.14 -25.10
C ALA A 9 6.41 -2.50 -23.60
N ALA A 10 6.92 -1.57 -22.76
CA ALA A 10 7.03 -1.79 -21.33
C ALA A 10 5.74 -1.49 -20.53
N LEU A 11 4.74 -0.86 -21.16
CA LEU A 11 3.49 -0.44 -20.52
C LEU A 11 2.40 -1.52 -20.46
N LEU A 12 2.65 -2.73 -20.99
CA LEU A 12 1.64 -3.80 -21.11
C LEU A 12 2.13 -5.18 -20.61
N ALA A 13 3.34 -5.27 -20.06
CA ALA A 13 3.72 -6.47 -19.32
C ALA A 13 3.24 -6.30 -17.87
N PRO A 14 2.44 -7.22 -17.30
CA PRO A 14 2.35 -7.31 -15.85
C PRO A 14 3.79 -7.38 -15.31
N VAL A 15 4.03 -6.76 -14.15
CA VAL A 15 5.32 -6.69 -13.43
C VAL A 15 5.81 -8.09 -13.07
N ALA A 16 6.12 -8.90 -14.07
CA ALA A 16 6.28 -10.34 -13.98
C ALA A 16 7.28 -10.81 -15.05
N ALA A 17 8.37 -10.06 -15.24
CA ALA A 17 9.52 -10.52 -16.02
C ALA A 17 10.82 -9.72 -15.80
N ARG A 18 11.02 -9.02 -14.68
CA ARG A 18 12.30 -8.34 -14.39
C ARG A 18 12.74 -8.65 -12.97
N ALA A 19 13.80 -9.46 -12.84
CA ALA A 19 14.52 -9.69 -11.59
C ALA A 19 15.44 -8.51 -11.21
N ASP A 20 15.09 -7.31 -11.68
CA ASP A 20 15.79 -6.06 -11.38
C ASP A 20 15.03 -5.34 -10.26
N GLY A 21 15.68 -5.20 -9.10
CA GLY A 21 15.04 -4.64 -7.91
C GLY A 21 14.61 -3.18 -8.07
N ASP A 22 15.30 -2.38 -8.88
CA ASP A 22 14.94 -0.99 -9.11
C ASP A 22 13.70 -0.88 -9.99
N VAL A 23 13.61 -1.70 -11.03
CA VAL A 23 12.42 -1.75 -11.89
C VAL A 23 11.19 -2.21 -11.09
N LEU A 24 11.34 -3.21 -10.24
CA LEU A 24 10.25 -3.69 -9.38
C LEU A 24 9.79 -2.61 -8.39
N ARG A 25 10.73 -1.94 -7.72
CA ARG A 25 10.44 -0.87 -6.75
C ARG A 25 9.70 0.31 -7.39
N ILE A 26 10.09 0.72 -8.60
CA ILE A 26 9.41 1.79 -9.33
C ILE A 26 7.97 1.35 -9.65
N GLY A 27 7.80 0.16 -10.22
CA GLY A 27 6.47 -0.36 -10.56
C GLY A 27 5.53 -0.49 -9.36
N MET A 28 6.05 -0.93 -8.20
CA MET A 28 5.28 -1.02 -6.95
C MET A 28 4.82 0.34 -6.41
N ARG A 29 5.55 1.43 -6.68
CA ARG A 29 5.20 2.78 -6.23
C ARG A 29 4.18 3.46 -7.14
N GLU A 30 4.20 3.11 -8.43
CA GLU A 30 3.29 3.65 -9.44
C GLU A 30 1.95 2.93 -9.46
N THR A 31 1.90 1.68 -9.00
CA THR A 31 0.70 0.85 -9.02
C THR A 31 0.02 0.87 -7.64
N PRO A 32 -1.24 1.34 -7.53
CA PRO A 32 -2.02 1.20 -6.31
C PRO A 32 -2.24 -0.28 -5.95
N VAL A 33 -2.12 -0.60 -4.66
CA VAL A 33 -2.47 -1.90 -4.10
C VAL A 33 -3.98 -1.93 -3.88
N ASN A 34 -4.66 -2.84 -4.56
CA ASN A 34 -6.10 -3.07 -4.44
C ASN A 34 -6.34 -4.58 -4.27
N ASP A 35 -6.28 -5.06 -3.04
CA ASP A 35 -6.48 -6.46 -2.69
C ASP A 35 -7.46 -6.62 -1.51
N PHE A 36 -7.69 -7.86 -1.07
CA PHE A 36 -8.65 -8.16 0.00
C PHE A 36 -8.33 -7.47 1.35
N PHE A 37 -7.08 -7.08 1.57
CA PHE A 37 -6.62 -6.46 2.81
C PHE A 37 -6.55 -4.93 2.68
N ALA A 38 -5.97 -4.44 1.59
CA ALA A 38 -5.76 -3.02 1.34
C ALA A 38 -6.41 -2.59 0.04
N GLN A 39 -7.39 -1.69 0.18
CA GLN A 39 -8.05 -1.03 -0.94
C GLN A 39 -7.40 0.35 -1.13
N GLY A 40 -6.92 0.65 -2.34
CA GLY A 40 -6.32 1.93 -2.68
C GLY A 40 -4.98 2.22 -2.00
N GLY A 41 -4.30 1.21 -1.48
CA GLY A 41 -3.00 1.39 -0.81
C GLY A 41 -1.93 1.89 -1.77
N LYS A 42 -0.96 2.68 -1.26
CA LYS A 42 0.14 3.22 -2.06
C LYS A 42 1.48 3.05 -1.36
N VAL A 43 2.47 2.54 -2.09
CA VAL A 43 3.86 2.52 -1.61
C VAL A 43 4.49 3.89 -1.84
N ARG A 44 4.88 4.56 -0.75
CA ARG A 44 5.56 5.86 -0.78
C ARG A 44 7.06 5.73 -1.10
N THR A 45 7.72 6.87 -1.28
CA THR A 45 9.16 6.96 -1.59
C THR A 45 10.06 6.42 -0.48
N ASP A 46 9.63 6.50 0.79
CA ASP A 46 10.28 5.88 1.95
C ASP A 46 10.03 4.36 2.04
N GLY A 47 9.32 3.77 1.08
CA GLY A 47 8.96 2.35 1.06
C GLY A 47 7.80 1.99 1.99
N ARG A 48 7.19 2.96 2.68
CA ARG A 48 6.00 2.72 3.51
C ARG A 48 4.79 2.48 2.60
N MET A 49 4.09 1.37 2.82
CA MET A 49 2.74 1.21 2.28
C MET A 49 1.77 2.00 3.14
N VAL A 50 1.12 3.00 2.56
CA VAL A 50 0.07 3.80 3.19
C VAL A 50 -1.27 3.31 2.67
N HIS A 51 -2.18 3.00 3.59
CA HIS A 51 -3.54 2.55 3.33
C HIS A 51 -4.42 2.98 4.51
N ASP A 52 -5.73 2.87 4.39
CA ASP A 52 -6.60 3.15 5.54
C ASP A 52 -6.40 2.11 6.64
N VAL A 53 -6.52 2.53 7.89
CA VAL A 53 -6.44 1.63 9.05
C VAL A 53 -7.77 1.63 9.80
N TYR A 54 -8.08 0.52 10.46
CA TYR A 54 -9.35 0.35 11.14
C TYR A 54 -9.17 0.45 12.65
N LEU A 55 -9.92 1.34 13.29
CA LEU A 55 -10.08 1.34 14.73
C LEU A 55 -11.16 0.32 15.10
N MET A 56 -10.78 -0.70 15.87
CA MET A 56 -11.67 -1.76 16.28
C MET A 56 -11.83 -1.80 17.80
N ARG A 57 -13.01 -2.22 18.24
CA ARG A 57 -13.33 -2.45 19.65
C ARG A 57 -13.67 -3.93 19.86
N PHE A 58 -13.23 -4.48 21.00
CA PHE A 58 -13.64 -5.82 21.40
C PHE A 58 -15.14 -5.85 21.72
N LYS A 59 -15.84 -6.82 21.15
CA LYS A 59 -17.24 -7.10 21.47
C LYS A 59 -17.37 -7.63 22.90
N ALA A 60 -18.49 -7.34 23.56
CA ALA A 60 -18.88 -8.04 24.77
C ALA A 60 -19.22 -9.51 24.46
N PRO A 61 -19.09 -10.44 25.43
CA PRO A 61 -19.36 -11.87 25.19
C PRO A 61 -20.76 -12.15 24.61
N SER A 62 -21.77 -11.38 25.02
CA SER A 62 -23.15 -11.52 24.53
C SER A 62 -23.37 -11.04 23.09
N GLN A 63 -22.41 -10.32 22.50
CA GLN A 63 -22.49 -9.79 21.14
C GLN A 63 -21.72 -10.66 20.13
N SER A 64 -20.90 -11.60 20.60
CA SER A 64 -20.12 -12.49 19.75
C SER A 64 -20.96 -13.68 19.32
N THR A 65 -21.08 -13.87 18.00
CA THR A 65 -21.89 -14.94 17.40
C THR A 65 -21.09 -16.20 17.06
N GLY A 66 -19.77 -16.16 17.21
CA GLY A 66 -18.90 -17.29 16.91
C GLY A 66 -17.45 -17.02 17.29
N ARG A 67 -16.63 -18.07 17.23
CA ARG A 67 -15.23 -18.05 17.72
C ARG A 67 -14.37 -16.88 17.20
N TRP A 68 -14.64 -16.42 15.98
CA TRP A 68 -13.84 -15.37 15.31
C TRP A 68 -14.54 -14.00 15.27
N ASP A 69 -15.75 -13.91 15.82
CA ASP A 69 -16.55 -12.69 15.85
C ASP A 69 -16.20 -11.85 17.09
N LEU A 70 -14.98 -11.31 17.10
CA LEU A 70 -14.37 -10.71 18.29
C LEU A 70 -14.42 -9.18 18.31
N TYR A 71 -14.50 -8.57 17.14
CA TYR A 71 -14.33 -7.13 16.97
C TYR A 71 -15.52 -6.50 16.27
N GLU A 72 -15.79 -5.25 16.62
CA GLU A 72 -16.63 -4.36 15.83
C GLU A 72 -15.79 -3.17 15.33
N LEU A 73 -16.08 -2.73 14.11
CA LEU A 73 -15.47 -1.55 13.52
C LEU A 73 -16.03 -0.30 14.20
N VAL A 74 -15.16 0.51 14.79
CA VAL A 74 -15.54 1.81 15.36
C VAL A 74 -15.48 2.88 14.29
N THR A 75 -14.35 2.98 13.58
CA THR A 75 -14.17 3.90 12.47
C THR A 75 -13.01 3.46 11.58
N THR A 76 -12.98 4.00 10.36
CA THR A 76 -11.84 3.93 9.45
C THR A 76 -11.05 5.23 9.59
N VAL A 77 -9.74 5.11 9.78
CA VAL A 77 -8.81 6.24 9.83
C VAL A 77 -8.12 6.33 8.47
N PRO A 78 -8.24 7.46 7.75
CA PRO A 78 -7.58 7.69 6.47
C PRO A 78 -6.07 7.47 6.55
N GLY A 79 -5.47 6.89 5.51
CA GLY A 79 -4.03 6.60 5.49
C GLY A 79 -3.10 7.82 5.65
N ASP A 80 -3.53 9.01 5.21
CA ASP A 80 -2.79 10.26 5.38
C ASP A 80 -2.78 10.78 6.83
N GLU A 81 -3.80 10.43 7.62
CA GLU A 81 -3.88 10.71 9.07
C GLU A 81 -3.22 9.61 9.92
N ALA A 82 -3.35 8.35 9.49
CA ALA A 82 -2.88 7.19 10.23
C ALA A 82 -1.35 7.02 10.20
N PHE A 83 -0.70 7.45 9.12
CA PHE A 83 0.72 7.29 8.92
C PHE A 83 1.45 8.60 9.15
N ARG A 84 2.64 8.51 9.76
CA ARG A 84 3.49 9.69 9.98
C ARG A 84 3.75 10.44 8.66
N PRO A 85 3.67 11.78 8.65
CA PRO A 85 4.08 12.58 7.51
C PRO A 85 5.49 12.23 7.04
N LEU A 86 5.72 12.28 5.73
CA LEU A 86 6.99 11.87 5.12
C LEU A 86 8.18 12.68 5.68
N GLY A 87 7.99 13.99 5.89
CA GLY A 87 9.02 14.90 6.42
C GLY A 87 9.47 14.57 7.84
N ASP A 88 8.58 13.98 8.66
CA ASP A 88 8.85 13.68 10.07
C ASP A 88 9.45 12.28 10.26
N GLY A 89 9.64 11.53 9.18
CA GLY A 89 10.11 10.14 9.20
C GLY A 89 11.62 9.98 9.36
N GLY A 90 12.41 11.02 9.01
CA GLY A 90 13.88 10.96 9.06
C GLY A 90 14.50 9.86 8.18
N CYS A 91 13.78 9.37 7.17
CA CYS A 91 14.22 8.24 6.35
C CYS A 91 15.36 8.67 5.40
N PRO A 92 16.57 8.06 5.48
CA PRO A 92 17.69 8.42 4.61
C PRO A 92 17.40 8.21 3.12
N TYR A 93 16.51 7.27 2.78
CA TYR A 93 16.13 6.97 1.39
C TYR A 93 15.25 8.03 0.73
N VAL A 94 14.78 9.03 1.47
CA VAL A 94 13.97 10.14 0.93
C VAL A 94 14.86 11.35 0.58
N GLN A 95 16.08 11.41 1.11
CA GLN A 95 16.99 12.54 0.98
C GLN A 95 18.03 12.35 -0.15
N ASN A 96 17.98 11.24 -0.89
CA ASN A 96 18.91 10.87 -1.95
C ASN A 96 18.25 10.91 -3.33
#